data_AF-A0A290S1H2-F1
#
_entry.id   AF-A0A290S1H2-F1
#
_cell.length_a   1.000
_cell.length_b   1.000
_cell.length_c   1.000
_cell.angle_alpha   90.00
_cell.angle_beta   90.00
_cell.angle_gamma   90.00
#
_symmetry.space_group_name_H-M   'P 1'
#
loop_
_entity.id
_entity.type
_entity.pdbx_description
1 polymer ?
#
loop_
_entity_poly.entity_id
_entity_poly.type
_entity_poly.pdbx_seq_one_letter_code
_entity_poly.pdbx_strand_id
1 'polypeptide(L)'
;MKGKYLDINEQTINELEDAWKYLNKHFYSELNLENNRPMESENPLGKLAYFMEFGIYPPPELLLKISEIYEVYMLQAGKVDLEESFYGKPIKGIGNFSGREAKKQDVKFLEITLSMEAIGNKKKKRSQYEIAEEYLRAKGSDEDPEHLLRKLRRYRNKPAN
;
A
#
# COMPACT_ATOMS: atom_id res chain seq x y z
N MET A 1 -4.80 22.27 30.10
CA MET A 1 -3.68 21.36 29.81
C MET A 1 -4.02 20.62 28.53
N LYS A 2 -3.26 20.83 27.43
CA LYS A 2 -3.37 19.95 26.24
C LYS A 2 -2.73 18.63 26.65
N GLY A 3 -3.51 17.57 26.83
CA GLY A 3 -2.96 16.25 27.07
C GLY A 3 -2.12 15.85 25.85
N LYS A 4 -0.82 15.63 26.04
CA LYS A 4 -0.04 14.84 25.09
C LYS A 4 -0.65 13.45 25.09
N TYR A 5 -0.96 12.90 23.92
CA TYR A 5 -1.53 11.56 23.83
C TYR A 5 -0.43 10.51 23.84
N LEU A 6 0.78 10.87 23.40
CA LEU A 6 1.99 10.06 23.50
C LEU A 6 3.17 10.93 23.97
N ASP A 7 3.98 10.40 24.88
CA ASP A 7 5.24 11.03 25.32
C ASP A 7 6.39 10.05 25.08
N ILE A 8 6.73 9.87 23.80
CA ILE A 8 7.87 9.04 23.40
C ILE A 8 9.12 9.89 23.55
N ASN A 9 9.96 9.54 24.52
CA ASN A 9 11.22 10.23 24.76
C ASN A 9 12.37 9.59 23.94
N GLU A 10 13.49 10.30 23.88
CA GLU A 10 14.68 9.87 23.13
C GLU A 10 15.24 8.53 23.61
N GLN A 11 15.14 8.25 24.92
CA GLN A 11 15.57 6.96 25.47
C GLN A 11 14.73 5.81 24.90
N THR A 12 13.41 5.94 24.87
CA THR A 12 12.52 4.92 24.28
C THR A 12 12.81 4.71 22.79
N ILE A 13 13.08 5.78 22.05
CA ILE A 13 13.47 5.66 20.62
C ILE A 13 14.77 4.85 20.50
N ASN A 14 15.78 5.15 21.30
CA ASN A 14 17.05 4.42 21.28
C ASN A 14 16.87 2.93 21.66
N GLU A 15 16.03 2.63 22.64
CA GLU A 15 15.72 1.25 23.02
C GLU A 15 15.03 0.47 21.89
N LEU A 16 14.11 1.10 21.16
CA LEU A 16 13.46 0.50 19.99
C LEU A 16 14.48 0.26 18.86
N GLU A 17 15.38 1.21 18.61
CA GLU A 17 16.46 1.07 17.63
C GLU A 17 17.41 -0.08 17.98
N ASP A 18 17.79 -0.22 19.24
CA ASP A 18 18.70 -1.27 19.66
C ASP A 18 18.02 -2.65 19.62
N ALA A 19 16.74 -2.74 19.97
CA ALA A 19 15.94 -3.95 19.77
C ALA A 19 15.84 -4.33 18.28
N TRP A 20 15.60 -3.35 17.41
CA TRP A 20 15.57 -3.56 15.97
C TRP A 20 16.92 -4.08 15.44
N LYS A 21 18.03 -3.42 15.79
CA LYS A 21 19.38 -3.86 15.39
C LYS A 21 19.67 -5.28 15.85
N TYR A 22 19.26 -5.63 17.07
CA TYR A 22 19.41 -6.99 17.59
C TYR A 22 18.60 -7.98 16.75
N LEU A 23 17.32 -7.72 16.51
CA LEU A 23 16.46 -8.58 15.70
C LEU A 23 17.00 -8.74 14.28
N ASN A 24 17.39 -7.63 13.66
CA ASN A 24 17.90 -7.64 12.30
C ASN A 24 19.20 -8.44 12.18
N LYS A 25 20.14 -8.26 13.12
CA LYS A 25 21.40 -9.00 13.14
C LYS A 25 21.22 -10.50 13.37
N HIS A 26 20.29 -10.89 14.26
CA HIS A 26 20.21 -12.26 14.74
C HIS A 26 19.13 -13.12 14.06
N PHE A 27 18.08 -12.51 13.54
CA PHE A 27 16.94 -13.22 12.95
C PHE A 27 16.72 -12.88 11.48
N TYR A 28 17.13 -11.68 11.02
CA TYR A 28 16.81 -11.19 9.68
C TYR A 28 18.05 -10.88 8.81
N SER A 29 19.23 -11.40 9.17
CA SER A 29 20.51 -11.08 8.52
C SER A 29 20.49 -11.31 7.01
N GLU A 30 19.81 -12.37 6.56
CA GLU A 30 19.70 -12.75 5.14
C GLU A 30 18.70 -11.90 4.35
N LEU A 31 17.84 -11.13 5.04
CA LEU A 31 16.75 -10.37 4.42
C LEU A 31 17.16 -8.96 3.99
N ASN A 32 18.39 -8.52 4.29
CA ASN A 32 18.93 -7.21 3.91
C ASN A 32 17.99 -6.03 4.23
N LEU A 33 17.32 -6.06 5.38
CA LEU A 33 16.25 -5.11 5.72
C LEU A 33 16.73 -3.66 5.88
N GLU A 34 18.01 -3.43 6.18
CA GLU A 34 18.59 -2.08 6.28
C GLU A 34 18.53 -1.31 4.96
N ASN A 35 18.72 -2.00 3.83
CA ASN A 35 18.62 -1.36 2.50
C ASN A 35 17.17 -0.95 2.16
N ASN A 36 16.19 -1.55 2.83
CA ASN A 36 14.75 -1.33 2.65
C ASN A 36 14.12 -0.57 3.83
N ARG A 37 14.94 0.07 4.67
CA ARG A 37 14.47 0.87 5.81
C ARG A 37 13.44 1.90 5.29
N PRO A 38 12.27 2.07 5.94
CA PRO A 38 11.20 2.89 5.39
C PRO A 38 11.61 4.37 5.25
N MET A 39 12.01 4.76 4.05
CA MET A 39 12.07 6.15 3.63
C MET A 39 10.64 6.52 3.20
N GLU A 40 9.82 6.94 4.17
CA GLU A 40 8.44 7.44 4.01
C GLU A 40 7.48 6.52 3.22
N SER A 41 6.57 5.82 3.92
CA SER A 41 5.49 5.09 3.24
C SER A 41 4.22 5.93 3.15
N GLU A 42 3.67 6.08 1.94
CA GLU A 42 2.32 6.62 1.73
C GLU A 42 1.22 5.74 2.38
N ASN A 43 1.54 4.50 2.77
CA ASN A 43 0.63 3.55 3.39
C ASN A 43 1.31 2.84 4.58
N PRO A 44 1.45 3.52 5.73
CA PRO A 44 2.17 2.96 6.87
C PRO A 44 1.48 1.72 7.45
N LEU A 45 0.14 1.64 7.43
CA LEU A 45 -0.59 0.45 7.88
C LEU A 45 -0.43 -0.75 6.93
N GLY A 46 -0.40 -0.50 5.62
CA GLY A 46 -0.09 -1.55 4.64
C GLY A 46 1.34 -2.05 4.77
N LYS A 47 2.30 -1.16 5.07
CA LYS A 47 3.68 -1.58 5.34
C LYS A 47 3.78 -2.38 6.65
N LEU A 48 3.00 -2.01 7.67
CA LEU A 48 2.88 -2.81 8.90
C LEU A 48 2.34 -4.21 8.58
N ALA A 49 1.24 -4.31 7.81
CA ALA A 49 0.68 -5.58 7.40
C ALA A 49 1.69 -6.45 6.63
N TYR A 50 2.45 -5.85 5.71
CA TYR A 50 3.54 -6.53 5.01
C TYR A 50 4.54 -7.16 5.99
N PHE A 51 5.08 -6.39 6.94
CA PHE A 51 6.02 -6.95 7.92
C PHE A 51 5.41 -8.12 8.71
N MET A 52 4.15 -7.99 9.13
CA MET A 52 3.43 -9.03 9.85
C MET A 52 3.20 -10.30 9.02
N GLU A 53 2.89 -10.16 7.73
CA GLU A 53 2.71 -11.29 6.80
C GLU A 53 3.98 -12.13 6.65
N PHE A 54 5.15 -11.49 6.71
CA PHE A 54 6.44 -12.18 6.66
C PHE A 54 6.95 -12.63 8.04
N GLY A 55 6.20 -12.39 9.13
CA GLY A 55 6.63 -12.73 10.49
C GLY A 55 7.83 -11.90 10.97
N ILE A 56 7.99 -10.70 10.42
CA ILE A 56 9.09 -9.78 10.71
C ILE A 56 8.56 -8.67 11.60
N TYR A 57 9.26 -8.38 12.70
CA TYR A 57 8.93 -7.20 13.50
C TYR A 57 9.13 -5.93 12.64
N PRO A 58 8.26 -4.92 12.71
CA PRO A 58 8.47 -3.69 11.95
C PRO A 58 9.64 -2.86 12.50
N PRO A 59 10.33 -2.08 11.66
CA PRO A 59 11.35 -1.13 12.12
C PRO A 59 10.73 0.00 12.95
N PRO A 60 11.48 0.60 13.89
CA PRO A 60 10.98 1.63 14.79
C PRO A 60 10.37 2.83 14.08
N GLU A 61 10.98 3.33 13.01
CA GLU A 61 10.46 4.50 12.28
C GLU A 61 9.03 4.30 11.80
N LEU A 62 8.67 3.07 11.38
CA LEU A 62 7.31 2.78 10.93
C LEU A 62 6.32 2.83 12.10
N LEU A 63 6.70 2.25 13.24
CA LEU A 63 5.87 2.24 14.46
C LEU A 63 5.70 3.66 15.02
N LEU A 64 6.79 4.44 15.05
CA LEU A 64 6.79 5.85 15.44
C LEU A 64 5.90 6.66 14.50
N LYS A 65 6.01 6.46 13.18
CA LYS A 65 5.17 7.16 12.21
C LYS A 65 3.68 6.88 12.39
N ILE A 66 3.30 5.62 12.62
CA ILE A 66 1.92 5.25 12.90
C ILE A 66 1.44 5.92 14.20
N SER A 67 2.29 5.95 15.22
CA SER A 67 1.99 6.57 16.51
C SER A 67 1.81 8.09 16.39
N GLU A 68 2.67 8.78 15.63
CA GLU A 68 2.56 10.21 15.33
C GLU A 68 1.24 10.55 14.63
N ILE A 69 0.88 9.78 13.58
CA ILE A 69 -0.38 9.98 12.85
C ILE A 69 -1.57 9.79 13.80
N TYR A 70 -1.53 8.76 14.64
CA TYR A 70 -2.59 8.50 15.61
C TYR A 70 -2.69 9.60 16.68
N GLU A 71 -1.56 10.11 17.18
CA GLU A 71 -1.56 11.24 18.11
C GLU A 71 -2.20 12.48 17.49
N VAL A 72 -1.83 12.82 16.25
CA VAL A 72 -2.44 13.95 15.52
C VAL A 72 -3.94 13.72 15.36
N TYR A 73 -4.37 12.52 14.98
CA TYR A 73 -5.79 12.17 14.90
C TYR A 73 -6.53 12.41 16.23
N MET A 74 -5.96 11.96 17.36
CA MET A 74 -6.55 12.15 18.69
C MET A 74 -6.64 13.63 19.07
N LEU A 75 -5.61 14.43 18.76
CA LEU A 75 -5.60 15.87 19.00
C LEU A 75 -6.64 16.64 18.15
N GLN A 76 -7.07 16.09 17.01
CA GLN A 76 -8.11 16.69 16.19
C GLN A 76 -9.52 16.50 16.75
N ALA A 77 -9.70 15.63 17.76
CA ALA A 77 -10.95 15.49 18.52
C ALA A 77 -12.22 15.40 17.63
N GLY A 78 -12.18 14.52 16.62
CA GLY A 78 -13.31 14.26 15.72
C GLY A 78 -13.44 15.22 14.52
N LYS A 79 -12.52 16.17 14.34
CA LYS A 79 -12.49 17.03 13.14
C LYS A 79 -12.07 16.30 11.86
N VAL A 80 -11.34 15.21 12.00
CA VAL A 80 -10.93 14.31 10.93
C VAL A 80 -11.23 12.87 11.35
N ASP A 81 -11.45 11.98 10.38
CA ASP A 81 -11.55 10.55 10.62
C ASP A 81 -10.18 9.85 10.43
N LEU A 82 -10.14 8.54 10.68
CA LEU A 82 -8.91 7.75 10.52
C LEU A 82 -8.46 7.64 9.06
N GLU A 83 -9.39 7.60 8.10
CA GLU A 83 -9.07 7.55 6.68
C GLU A 83 -8.34 8.83 6.26
N GLU A 84 -8.86 10.00 6.65
CA GLU A 84 -8.23 11.28 6.39
C GLU A 84 -6.87 11.41 7.08
N SER A 85 -6.74 10.88 8.30
CA SER A 85 -5.48 10.95 9.06
C SER A 85 -4.36 10.11 8.43
N PHE A 86 -4.68 8.89 7.98
CA PHE A 86 -3.69 7.96 7.43
C PHE A 86 -3.46 8.10 5.93
N TYR A 87 -4.49 8.46 5.17
CA TYR A 87 -4.50 8.38 3.71
C TYR A 87 -5.01 9.63 3.00
N GLY A 88 -5.35 10.68 3.75
CA GLY A 88 -5.98 11.88 3.24
C GLY A 88 -7.45 11.67 2.87
N LYS A 89 -8.10 12.76 2.45
CA LYS A 89 -9.55 12.75 2.17
C LYS A 89 -9.92 11.76 1.07
N PRO A 90 -11.05 11.04 1.20
CA PRO A 90 -11.62 10.26 0.12
C PRO A 90 -11.79 11.10 -1.16
N ILE A 91 -11.47 10.51 -2.31
CA ILE A 91 -11.60 11.20 -3.59
C ILE A 91 -13.00 10.98 -4.14
N LYS A 92 -13.71 12.06 -4.47
CA LYS A 92 -15.07 12.02 -5.04
C LYS A 92 -15.12 11.10 -6.26
N GLY A 93 -16.07 10.16 -6.27
CA GLY A 93 -16.24 9.16 -7.33
C GLY A 93 -15.23 8.00 -7.31
N ILE A 94 -14.17 8.06 -6.50
CA ILE A 94 -13.22 6.96 -6.33
C ILE A 94 -13.44 6.23 -5.00
N GLY A 95 -13.62 6.96 -3.91
CA GLY A 95 -13.85 6.44 -2.56
C GLY A 95 -12.65 6.58 -1.63
N ASN A 96 -12.69 5.78 -0.55
CA ASN A 96 -11.63 5.66 0.46
C ASN A 96 -10.39 4.92 -0.08
N PHE A 97 -9.34 4.81 0.74
CA PHE A 97 -8.04 4.28 0.33
C PHE A 97 -8.15 2.86 -0.19
N SER A 98 -8.92 2.01 0.50
CA SER A 98 -9.21 0.64 0.05
C SER A 98 -9.83 0.62 -1.37
N GLY A 99 -10.83 1.47 -1.63
CA GLY A 99 -11.43 1.60 -2.96
C GLY A 99 -10.46 2.15 -4.02
N ARG A 100 -9.54 3.05 -3.64
CA ARG A 100 -8.48 3.55 -4.53
C ARG A 100 -7.49 2.44 -4.89
N GLU A 101 -7.02 1.69 -3.90
CA GLU A 101 -6.05 0.60 -4.10
C GLU A 101 -6.64 -0.56 -4.91
N ALA A 102 -7.88 -0.97 -4.65
CA ALA A 102 -8.56 -1.99 -5.45
C ALA A 102 -8.59 -1.63 -6.94
N LYS A 103 -8.92 -0.38 -7.28
CA LYS A 103 -8.93 0.11 -8.67
C LYS A 103 -7.53 0.14 -9.29
N LYS A 104 -6.48 0.48 -8.51
CA LYS A 104 -5.09 0.43 -8.99
C LYS A 104 -4.64 -1.01 -9.25
N GLN A 105 -4.97 -1.92 -8.34
CA GLN A 105 -4.65 -3.34 -8.48
C GLN A 105 -5.30 -3.93 -9.73
N ASP A 106 -6.57 -3.61 -10.01
CA ASP A 106 -7.26 -4.09 -11.22
C ASP A 106 -6.52 -3.73 -12.50
N VAL A 107 -6.02 -2.49 -12.58
CA VAL A 107 -5.23 -2.01 -13.72
C VAL A 107 -3.89 -2.73 -13.81
N LYS A 108 -3.17 -2.89 -12.68
CA LYS A 108 -1.88 -3.59 -12.64
C LYS A 108 -2.01 -5.05 -13.02
N PHE A 109 -3.01 -5.76 -12.49
CA PHE A 109 -3.26 -7.16 -12.83
C PHE A 109 -3.57 -7.31 -14.31
N LEU A 110 -4.46 -6.48 -14.86
CA LEU A 110 -4.76 -6.51 -16.29
C LEU A 110 -3.50 -6.27 -17.14
N GLU A 111 -2.64 -5.33 -16.75
CA GLU A 111 -1.37 -5.07 -17.44
C GLU A 111 -0.44 -6.29 -17.44
N ILE A 112 -0.30 -6.96 -16.30
CA ILE A 112 0.51 -8.18 -16.17
C ILE A 112 -0.08 -9.28 -17.04
N THR A 113 -1.39 -9.53 -16.97
CA THR A 113 -2.07 -10.57 -17.76
C THR A 113 -1.89 -10.33 -19.26
N LEU A 114 -2.04 -9.09 -19.73
CA LEU A 114 -1.82 -8.72 -21.12
C LEU A 114 -0.36 -8.94 -21.55
N SER A 115 0.59 -8.61 -20.69
CA SER A 115 2.02 -8.79 -20.94
C SER A 115 2.38 -10.29 -21.03
N MET A 116 1.83 -11.12 -20.15
CA MET A 116 2.00 -12.58 -20.19
C MET A 116 1.38 -13.19 -21.44
N GLU A 117 0.20 -12.74 -21.88
CA GLU A 117 -0.40 -13.20 -23.14
C GLU A 117 0.46 -12.80 -24.36
N ALA A 118 1.06 -11.61 -24.33
CA ALA A 118 1.90 -11.14 -25.43
C ALA A 118 3.17 -11.98 -25.61
N ILE A 119 3.77 -12.42 -24.51
CA ILE A 119 4.97 -13.27 -24.45
C ILE A 119 4.63 -14.76 -24.68
N GLY A 120 3.41 -15.17 -24.31
CA GLY A 120 2.94 -16.54 -24.45
C GLY A 120 2.86 -17.01 -25.90
N ASN A 121 3.37 -18.21 -26.17
CA ASN A 121 3.42 -18.80 -27.51
C ASN A 121 2.09 -19.52 -27.87
N LYS A 122 0.96 -18.84 -27.65
CA LYS A 122 -0.37 -19.40 -27.96
C LYS A 122 -0.68 -19.27 -29.45
N LYS A 123 -1.18 -20.36 -30.05
CA LYS A 123 -1.62 -20.41 -31.47
C LYS A 123 -2.70 -19.37 -31.82
N LYS A 124 -3.50 -18.93 -30.85
CA LYS A 124 -4.47 -17.85 -30.97
C LYS A 124 -4.28 -16.88 -29.81
N LYS A 125 -3.90 -15.63 -30.11
CA LYS A 125 -3.81 -14.56 -29.12
C LYS A 125 -5.22 -14.03 -28.84
N ARG A 126 -5.61 -13.97 -27.56
CA ARG A 126 -6.85 -13.31 -27.14
C ARG A 126 -6.72 -11.79 -27.33
N SER A 127 -7.82 -11.15 -27.67
CA SER A 127 -7.91 -9.69 -27.72
C SER A 127 -7.84 -9.10 -26.31
N GLN A 128 -7.48 -7.82 -26.22
CA GLN A 128 -7.46 -7.12 -24.92
C GLN A 128 -8.84 -7.08 -24.26
N TYR A 129 -9.90 -7.01 -25.09
CA TYR A 129 -11.28 -7.03 -24.63
C TYR A 129 -11.63 -8.38 -24.00
N GLU A 130 -11.34 -9.50 -24.68
CA GLU A 130 -11.59 -10.84 -24.15
C GLU A 130 -10.85 -11.06 -22.81
N ILE A 131 -9.61 -10.57 -22.69
CA ILE A 131 -8.83 -10.68 -21.44
C ILE A 131 -9.46 -9.84 -20.33
N ALA A 132 -9.87 -8.60 -20.63
CA ALA A 132 -10.51 -7.73 -19.66
C ALA A 132 -11.88 -8.29 -19.22
N GLU A 133 -12.65 -8.85 -20.15
CA GLU A 133 -13.94 -9.49 -19.86
C GLU A 133 -13.77 -10.72 -18.98
N GLU A 134 -12.82 -11.60 -19.30
CA GLU A 134 -12.52 -12.79 -18.49
C GLU A 134 -12.08 -12.41 -17.07
N TYR A 135 -11.24 -11.38 -16.95
CA TYR A 135 -10.81 -10.85 -15.65
C TYR A 135 -12.00 -10.34 -14.81
N LEU A 136 -12.89 -9.54 -15.42
CA LEU A 136 -14.05 -8.99 -14.72
C LEU A 136 -15.07 -10.08 -14.34
N ARG A 137 -15.29 -11.06 -15.22
CA ARG A 137 -16.12 -12.23 -14.93
C ARG A 137 -15.57 -13.05 -13.76
N ALA A 138 -14.25 -13.31 -13.73
CA ALA A 138 -13.61 -14.04 -12.64
C ALA A 138 -13.75 -13.33 -11.28
N LYS A 139 -13.88 -12.00 -11.30
CA LYS A 139 -14.09 -11.16 -10.12
C LYS A 139 -15.57 -10.97 -9.75
N GLY A 140 -16.50 -11.45 -10.57
CA GLY A 140 -17.94 -11.20 -10.39
C GLY A 140 -18.31 -9.72 -10.54
N SER A 141 -17.58 -8.98 -11.39
CA SER A 141 -17.81 -7.56 -11.65
C SER A 141 -18.64 -7.35 -12.92
N ASP A 142 -19.68 -6.53 -12.83
CA ASP A 142 -20.51 -6.09 -13.97
C ASP A 142 -19.94 -4.85 -14.70
N GLU A 143 -18.69 -4.47 -14.41
CA GLU A 143 -18.02 -3.36 -15.09
C GLU A 143 -17.85 -3.65 -16.60
N ASP A 144 -18.04 -2.64 -17.45
CA ASP A 144 -17.75 -2.75 -18.88
C ASP A 144 -16.24 -2.96 -19.11
N PRO A 145 -15.80 -4.04 -19.81
CA PRO A 145 -14.39 -4.27 -20.12
C PRO A 145 -13.68 -3.07 -20.77
N GLU A 146 -14.39 -2.29 -21.60
CA GLU A 146 -13.82 -1.12 -22.26
C GLU A 146 -13.53 0.02 -21.25
N HIS A 147 -14.27 0.09 -20.15
CA HIS A 147 -13.98 1.04 -19.07
C HIS A 147 -12.66 0.69 -18.36
N LEU A 148 -12.40 -0.59 -18.09
CA LEU A 148 -11.14 -1.04 -17.51
C LEU A 148 -9.95 -0.79 -18.46
N LEU A 149 -10.12 -1.07 -19.76
CA LEU A 149 -9.11 -0.78 -20.78
C LEU A 149 -8.82 0.72 -20.93
N ARG A 150 -9.83 1.58 -20.76
CA ARG A 150 -9.64 3.05 -20.70
C ARG A 150 -8.79 3.45 -19.49
N LYS A 151 -9.03 2.86 -18.31
CA LYS A 151 -8.21 3.10 -17.12
C LYS A 151 -6.74 2.68 -17.35
N LEU A 152 -6.53 1.50 -17.95
CA LEU A 152 -5.19 1.01 -18.28
C LEU A 152 -4.42 1.95 -19.23
N ARG A 153 -5.07 2.43 -20.30
CA ARG A 153 -4.45 3.40 -21.21
C ARG A 153 -4.03 4.69 -20.50
N ARG A 154 -4.86 5.20 -19.58
CA ARG A 154 -4.51 6.38 -18.77
C ARG A 154 -3.35 6.10 -17.81
N TYR A 155 -3.29 4.91 -17.23
CA TYR A 155 -2.20 4.51 -16.33
C TYR A 155 -0.85 4.48 -17.07
N ARG A 156 -0.80 3.88 -18.27
CA ARG A 156 0.42 3.84 -19.11
C ARG A 156 0.90 5.20 -19.58
N ASN A 157 0.00 6.17 -19.71
CA ASN A 157 0.30 7.52 -20.19
C ASN A 157 0.66 8.50 -19.07
N LYS A 158 0.65 8.09 -17.79
CA LYS A 158 1.16 8.94 -16.71
C LYS A 158 2.69 8.95 -16.76
N PRO A 159 3.35 10.13 -16.73
CA PRO A 159 4.79 10.18 -16.54
C PRO A 159 5.14 9.55 -15.19
N ALA A 160 6.23 8.78 -15.17
CA ALA A 160 6.80 8.30 -13.91
C ALA A 160 7.28 9.53 -13.14
N ASN A 161 6.63 9.81 -12.00
CA ASN A 161 7.12 10.74 -11.00
C ASN A 161 8.07 10.02 -10.06
#